data_AF-A0A8B9GIV9-F1
#
_entry.id   AF-A0A8B9GIV9-F1
#
_cell.length_a   1.000
_cell.length_b   1.000
_cell.length_c   1.000
_cell.angle_alpha   90.00
_cell.angle_beta   90.00
_cell.angle_gamma   90.00
#
_symmetry.space_group_name_H-M   'P 1'
#
loop_
_entity.id
_entity.type
_entity.pdbx_description
1 polymer ?
#
loop_
_entity_poly.entity_id
_entity_poly.type
_entity_poly.pdbx_seq_one_letter_code
_entity_poly.pdbx_strand_id
1 'polypeptide(L)'
;VEHHPFRYEETLMRLAAILAKHFADSRIVGTDIRDSLMQALASYVCYPHSLRAVERIPEEQRISMMKSLLAPYEQRPWAQTNWILVRLWRGCGFGYRYTRLPHLLKTKPEDASLPSLQKPCPSTLLQRHMADLLRSDRDLAPSFLNSVLNQLNWAFSEFIGMIQEIQQAAERLERNFVDSRQLKVCATCFDLSVSLLRVLEMTVTLAPEIFLDWNRPSSELLLRRLAQLLNQVLNRVTAERNLFDRVVNLRLPGLESVDHYPILVAVTGILVRLLVDTDAQGVEHATAVLLADPCFQLRSIQYLLGHAEPSALAAAAPAAEKRRFSLHSYTDYISTEELVKVDKMLHHLSEESKQAAATTLPTSEEDLCPICYAHPISAIFRPCSHKSCKACINQHLMNNKDCFFCKATITGVDDFTKPDSS
;
A
#
# COMPACT_ATOMS: atom_id res chain seq x y z
N VAL A 1 -5.50 -46.84 16.77
CA VAL A 1 -4.41 -45.84 16.76
C VAL A 1 -4.93 -44.63 17.52
N GLU A 2 -4.64 -44.56 18.82
CA GLU A 2 -5.05 -43.43 19.65
C GLU A 2 -4.22 -42.20 19.25
N HIS A 3 -4.82 -41.30 18.48
CA HIS A 3 -4.25 -39.97 18.29
C HIS A 3 -4.31 -39.25 19.65
N HIS A 4 -3.17 -39.06 20.31
CA HIS A 4 -3.07 -38.16 21.45
C HIS A 4 -3.04 -36.70 20.94
N PRO A 5 -4.16 -35.95 20.98
CA PRO A 5 -4.21 -34.58 20.46
C PRO A 5 -3.19 -33.66 21.16
N PHE A 6 -2.87 -33.93 22.43
CA PHE A 6 -1.87 -33.21 23.22
C PHE A 6 -0.45 -33.27 22.62
N ARG A 7 -0.01 -34.44 22.11
CA ARG A 7 1.34 -34.59 21.53
C ARG A 7 1.49 -33.85 20.21
N TYR A 8 0.41 -33.75 19.44
CA TYR A 8 0.39 -33.03 18.17
C TYR A 8 0.47 -31.50 18.38
N GLU A 9 -0.33 -30.95 19.30
CA GLU A 9 -0.27 -29.52 19.63
C GLU A 9 1.11 -29.11 20.19
N GLU A 10 1.70 -29.93 21.05
CA GLU A 10 3.03 -29.67 21.60
C GLU A 10 4.11 -29.66 20.50
N THR A 11 4.02 -30.58 19.54
CA THR A 11 4.94 -30.63 18.39
C THR A 11 4.83 -29.38 17.54
N LEU A 12 3.60 -28.92 17.26
CA LEU A 12 3.38 -27.68 16.51
C LEU A 12 3.96 -26.47 17.24
N MET A 13 3.81 -26.38 18.56
CA MET A 13 4.37 -25.30 19.38
C MET A 13 5.90 -25.30 19.40
N ARG A 14 6.53 -26.47 19.55
CA ARG A 14 7.99 -26.60 19.49
C ARG A 14 8.54 -26.17 18.13
N LEU A 15 7.89 -26.58 17.04
CA LEU A 15 8.27 -26.15 15.70
C LEU A 15 8.02 -24.64 15.48
N ALA A 16 6.90 -24.10 15.97
CA ALA A 16 6.64 -22.65 15.93
C ALA A 16 7.73 -21.85 16.64
N ALA A 17 8.21 -22.31 17.80
CA ALA A 17 9.30 -21.67 18.54
C ALA A 17 10.62 -21.69 17.75
N ILE A 18 10.95 -22.82 17.10
CA ILE A 18 12.12 -22.93 16.22
C ILE A 18 12.01 -21.95 15.05
N LEU A 19 10.87 -21.93 14.35
CA LEU A 19 10.64 -21.05 13.21
C LEU A 19 10.73 -19.57 13.61
N ALA A 20 10.02 -19.17 14.66
CA ALA A 20 10.00 -17.81 15.17
C ALA A 20 11.39 -17.31 15.59
N LYS A 21 12.22 -18.20 16.15
CA LYS A 21 13.59 -17.87 16.57
C LYS A 21 14.58 -17.80 15.40
N HIS A 22 14.46 -18.69 14.43
CA HIS A 22 15.55 -18.94 13.46
C HIS A 22 15.32 -18.37 12.07
N PHE A 23 14.10 -17.97 11.68
CA PHE A 23 13.84 -17.46 10.32
C PHE A 23 14.64 -16.19 9.94
N ALA A 24 15.11 -15.43 10.92
CA ALA A 24 15.91 -14.22 10.76
C ALA A 24 17.25 -14.27 11.54
N ASP A 25 17.71 -15.47 11.90
CA ASP A 25 18.95 -15.65 12.67
C ASP A 25 20.19 -15.45 11.79
N SER A 26 20.99 -14.42 12.09
CA SER A 26 22.18 -14.04 11.31
C SER A 26 23.28 -15.10 11.31
N ARG A 27 23.24 -16.06 12.24
CA ARG A 27 24.20 -17.18 12.30
C ARG A 27 23.93 -18.24 11.23
N ILE A 28 22.73 -18.25 10.64
CA ILE A 28 22.38 -19.15 9.54
C ILE A 28 22.82 -18.49 8.24
N VAL A 29 23.97 -18.91 7.70
CA VAL A 29 24.54 -18.31 6.48
C VAL A 29 23.94 -18.91 5.20
N GLY A 30 23.51 -20.17 5.24
CA GLY A 30 22.96 -20.87 4.07
C GLY A 30 21.64 -20.27 3.59
N THR A 31 21.63 -19.75 2.37
CA THR A 31 20.46 -19.09 1.75
C THR A 31 19.26 -20.03 1.64
N ASP A 32 19.48 -21.27 1.21
CA ASP A 32 18.41 -22.26 1.02
C ASP A 32 17.72 -22.61 2.35
N ILE A 33 18.50 -22.67 3.44
CA ILE A 33 17.98 -22.94 4.79
C ILE A 33 17.18 -21.74 5.30
N ARG A 34 17.69 -20.51 5.11
CA ARG A 34 16.97 -19.29 5.47
C ARG A 34 15.63 -19.19 4.74
N ASP A 35 15.64 -19.46 3.44
CA ASP A 35 14.44 -19.44 2.60
C ASP A 35 13.45 -20.52 3.02
N SER A 36 13.93 -21.73 3.34
CA SER A 36 13.10 -22.82 3.85
C SER A 36 12.45 -22.48 5.20
N LEU A 37 13.21 -21.88 6.13
CA LEU A 37 12.67 -21.44 7.44
C LEU A 37 11.64 -20.32 7.27
N MET A 38 11.91 -19.36 6.40
CA MET A 38 11.01 -18.27 6.07
C MET A 38 9.70 -18.78 5.45
N GLN A 39 9.80 -19.67 4.45
CA GLN A 39 8.65 -20.27 3.78
C GLN A 39 7.85 -21.19 4.72
N ALA A 40 8.53 -21.88 5.63
CA ALA A 40 7.88 -22.69 6.67
C ALA A 40 7.09 -21.80 7.65
N LEU A 41 7.66 -20.69 8.11
CA LEU A 41 6.97 -19.73 8.98
C LEU A 41 5.77 -19.09 8.26
N ALA A 42 5.96 -18.69 7.00
CA ALA A 42 4.89 -18.20 6.13
C ALA A 42 3.73 -19.22 6.03
N SER A 43 4.05 -20.48 5.77
CA SER A 43 3.04 -21.54 5.73
C SER A 43 2.38 -21.74 7.10
N TYR A 44 3.14 -21.66 8.19
CA TYR A 44 2.64 -21.81 9.56
C TYR A 44 1.58 -20.77 9.94
N VAL A 45 1.76 -19.51 9.54
CA VAL A 45 0.78 -18.46 9.83
C VAL A 45 -0.47 -18.54 8.94
N CYS A 46 -0.50 -19.45 7.96
CA CYS A 46 -1.67 -19.62 7.09
C CYS A 46 -2.76 -20.53 7.64
N TYR A 47 -2.43 -21.49 8.50
CA TYR A 47 -3.40 -22.46 8.98
C TYR A 47 -3.80 -22.17 10.43
N PRO A 48 -5.09 -22.29 10.80
CA PRO A 48 -5.54 -21.95 12.14
C PRO A 48 -4.82 -22.68 13.28
N HIS A 49 -4.54 -23.98 13.13
CA HIS A 49 -3.89 -24.78 14.18
C HIS A 49 -2.41 -24.41 14.37
N SER A 50 -1.68 -24.19 13.28
CA SER A 50 -0.26 -23.77 13.34
C SER A 50 -0.12 -22.31 13.76
N LEU A 51 -1.03 -21.42 13.36
CA LEU A 51 -1.07 -20.04 13.83
C LEU A 51 -1.30 -19.98 15.34
N ARG A 52 -2.26 -20.76 15.88
CA ARG A 52 -2.45 -20.88 17.33
C ARG A 52 -1.20 -21.38 18.05
N ALA A 53 -0.41 -22.25 17.41
CA ALA A 53 0.85 -22.69 17.98
C ALA A 53 1.88 -21.54 18.06
N VAL A 54 1.96 -20.68 17.02
CA VAL A 54 2.75 -19.43 17.05
C VAL A 54 2.26 -18.49 18.15
N GLU A 55 0.94 -18.35 18.34
CA GLU A 55 0.36 -17.49 19.38
C GLU A 55 0.66 -17.96 20.81
N ARG A 56 0.91 -19.25 21.00
CA ARG A 56 1.18 -19.88 22.30
C ARG A 56 2.67 -19.96 22.68
N ILE A 57 3.60 -19.63 21.78
CA ILE A 57 5.02 -19.58 22.15
C ILE A 57 5.28 -18.44 23.15
N PRO A 58 6.39 -18.48 23.91
CA PRO A 58 6.73 -17.44 24.87
C PRO A 58 6.64 -16.03 24.26
N GLU A 59 6.12 -15.08 25.04
CA GLU A 59 5.86 -13.72 24.56
C GLU A 59 7.10 -13.03 24.01
N GLU A 60 8.25 -13.16 24.69
CA GLU A 60 9.54 -12.64 24.24
C GLU A 60 9.89 -13.12 22.82
N GLN A 61 9.62 -14.39 22.51
CA GLN A 61 9.87 -14.94 21.17
C GLN A 61 8.89 -14.36 20.14
N ARG A 62 7.62 -14.14 20.51
CA ARG A 62 6.64 -13.49 19.61
C ARG A 62 7.02 -12.05 19.30
N ILE A 63 7.46 -11.30 20.31
CA ILE A 63 7.92 -9.91 20.16
C ILE A 63 9.20 -9.88 19.31
N SER A 64 10.17 -10.75 19.58
CA SER A 64 11.40 -10.85 18.78
C SER A 64 11.08 -11.20 17.32
N MET A 65 10.18 -12.16 17.08
CA MET A 65 9.73 -12.52 15.73
C MET A 65 9.12 -11.32 15.02
N MET A 66 8.21 -10.59 15.70
CA MET A 66 7.57 -9.41 15.13
C MET A 66 8.58 -8.30 14.82
N LYS A 67 9.55 -8.06 15.71
CA LYS A 67 10.64 -7.10 15.47
C LYS A 67 11.46 -7.46 14.23
N SER A 68 11.74 -8.76 14.03
CA SER A 68 12.42 -9.24 12.81
C SER A 68 11.59 -9.13 11.52
N LEU A 69 10.26 -9.19 11.62
CA LEU A 69 9.33 -8.96 10.50
C LEU A 69 9.22 -7.48 10.14
N LEU A 70 9.29 -6.59 11.13
CA LEU A 70 9.25 -5.12 10.97
C LEU A 70 10.62 -4.50 10.66
N ALA A 71 11.66 -5.30 10.49
CA ALA A 71 12.95 -4.78 10.06
C ALA A 71 12.84 -4.14 8.66
N PRO A 72 13.56 -3.04 8.38
CA PRO A 72 13.50 -2.35 7.10
C PRO A 72 13.77 -3.29 5.91
N TYR A 73 13.10 -3.02 4.78
CA TYR A 73 13.19 -3.84 3.57
C TYR A 73 14.47 -3.63 2.75
N GLU A 74 15.29 -2.66 3.13
CA GLU A 74 16.55 -2.35 2.45
C GLU A 74 17.57 -3.46 2.68
N GLN A 75 18.28 -3.83 1.60
CA GLN A 75 19.40 -4.79 1.64
C GLN A 75 19.05 -6.21 2.14
N ARG A 76 17.76 -6.59 2.15
CA ARG A 76 17.33 -7.95 2.47
C ARG A 76 16.14 -8.42 1.62
N PRO A 77 15.96 -9.74 1.43
CA PRO A 77 14.69 -10.28 0.95
C PRO A 77 13.55 -9.94 1.93
N TRP A 78 12.49 -9.32 1.42
CA TRP A 78 11.37 -8.80 2.21
C TRP A 78 10.00 -9.33 1.79
N ALA A 79 9.87 -9.88 0.57
CA ALA A 79 8.56 -10.29 0.04
C ALA A 79 7.84 -11.29 0.96
N GLN A 80 8.57 -12.26 1.52
CA GLN A 80 8.01 -13.26 2.44
C GLN A 80 7.67 -12.67 3.82
N THR A 81 8.48 -11.75 4.36
CA THR A 81 8.14 -11.09 5.64
C THR A 81 6.93 -10.18 5.49
N ASN A 82 6.82 -9.46 4.37
CA ASN A 82 5.64 -8.68 4.02
C ASN A 82 4.41 -9.58 3.90
N TRP A 83 4.55 -10.72 3.22
CA TRP A 83 3.45 -11.67 3.06
C TRP A 83 2.98 -12.27 4.39
N ILE A 84 3.89 -12.54 5.33
CA ILE A 84 3.53 -12.95 6.70
C ILE A 84 2.68 -11.87 7.36
N LEU A 85 3.08 -10.60 7.31
CA LEU A 85 2.32 -9.47 7.86
C LEU A 85 0.93 -9.37 7.23
N VAL A 86 0.84 -9.45 5.90
CA VAL A 86 -0.44 -9.47 5.17
C VAL A 86 -1.32 -10.64 5.62
N ARG A 87 -0.74 -11.81 5.87
CA ARG A 87 -1.50 -12.97 6.34
C ARG A 87 -2.07 -12.76 7.73
N LEU A 88 -1.28 -12.16 8.63
CA LEU A 88 -1.74 -11.82 9.98
C LEU A 88 -2.87 -10.78 9.96
N TRP A 89 -2.94 -9.93 8.93
CA TRP A 89 -3.97 -8.92 8.70
C TRP A 89 -5.25 -9.45 8.01
N ARG A 90 -5.13 -10.51 7.21
CA ARG A 90 -6.21 -11.00 6.35
C ARG A 90 -7.48 -11.34 7.14
N GLY A 91 -8.56 -10.63 6.84
CA GLY A 91 -9.85 -10.69 7.54
C GLY A 91 -10.19 -9.43 8.34
N CYS A 92 -9.20 -8.58 8.65
CA CYS A 92 -9.39 -7.32 9.38
C CYS A 92 -9.49 -6.08 8.48
N GLY A 93 -8.88 -6.11 7.29
CA GLY A 93 -8.89 -4.98 6.35
C GLY A 93 -10.21 -4.78 5.60
N PHE A 94 -10.37 -3.58 5.02
CA PHE A 94 -11.51 -3.19 4.21
C PHE A 94 -11.68 -4.13 3.02
N GLY A 95 -12.84 -4.77 2.94
CA GLY A 95 -13.15 -5.75 1.91
C GLY A 95 -12.18 -6.95 1.85
N TYR A 96 -11.36 -7.19 2.89
CA TYR A 96 -10.26 -8.15 2.86
C TYR A 96 -10.63 -9.51 3.45
N ARG A 97 -11.80 -10.02 3.09
CA ARG A 97 -12.38 -11.26 3.61
C ARG A 97 -12.44 -12.39 2.58
N TYR A 98 -11.99 -12.11 1.36
CA TYR A 98 -12.03 -13.04 0.26
C TYR A 98 -10.93 -14.09 0.39
N THR A 99 -11.26 -15.33 -0.03
CA THR A 99 -10.28 -16.43 -0.13
C THR A 99 -9.62 -16.46 -1.52
N ARG A 100 -10.41 -16.17 -2.55
CA ARG A 100 -9.99 -15.90 -3.94
C ARG A 100 -10.46 -14.53 -4.35
N LEU A 101 -9.79 -13.95 -5.33
CA LEU A 101 -10.24 -12.68 -5.90
C LEU A 101 -11.67 -12.83 -6.45
N PRO A 102 -12.56 -11.86 -6.19
CA PRO A 102 -13.98 -11.98 -6.55
C PRO A 102 -14.25 -12.23 -8.04
N HIS A 103 -13.35 -11.82 -8.94
CA HIS A 103 -13.50 -12.05 -10.38
C HIS A 103 -13.11 -13.47 -10.82
N LEU A 104 -12.45 -14.26 -9.96
CA LEU A 104 -11.90 -15.60 -10.27
C LEU A 104 -12.77 -16.76 -9.73
N LEU A 105 -14.10 -16.61 -9.70
CA LEU A 105 -15.09 -17.46 -8.98
C LEU A 105 -15.03 -19.00 -9.20
N LYS A 106 -14.24 -19.54 -10.13
CA LYS A 106 -14.15 -20.99 -10.35
C LYS A 106 -13.19 -21.63 -9.35
N THR A 107 -13.73 -22.48 -8.47
CA THR A 107 -12.95 -23.27 -7.51
C THR A 107 -12.60 -24.61 -8.13
N LYS A 108 -11.31 -24.94 -8.25
CA LYS A 108 -10.89 -26.32 -8.51
C LYS A 108 -10.59 -27.05 -7.19
N PRO A 109 -10.87 -28.36 -7.06
CA PRO A 109 -10.62 -29.12 -5.83
C PRO A 109 -9.14 -29.11 -5.39
N GLU A 110 -8.22 -29.06 -6.35
CA GLU A 110 -6.76 -29.04 -6.18
C GLU A 110 -6.22 -27.76 -5.51
N ASP A 111 -7.03 -26.71 -5.46
CA ASP A 111 -6.63 -25.41 -4.95
C ASP A 111 -6.79 -25.27 -3.41
N ALA A 112 -7.46 -26.21 -2.74
CA ALA A 112 -7.76 -26.13 -1.31
C ALA A 112 -6.51 -26.25 -0.41
N SER A 113 -5.42 -26.82 -0.94
CA SER A 113 -4.15 -27.02 -0.23
C SER A 113 -3.17 -25.84 -0.38
N LEU A 114 -3.47 -24.85 -1.22
CA LEU A 114 -2.59 -23.70 -1.43
C LEU A 114 -2.67 -22.74 -0.22
N PRO A 115 -1.53 -22.33 0.38
CA PRO A 115 -1.52 -21.38 1.50
C PRO A 115 -2.23 -20.04 1.19
N SER A 116 -2.10 -19.55 -0.05
CA SER A 116 -2.75 -18.33 -0.54
C SER A 116 -4.28 -18.42 -0.55
N LEU A 117 -4.83 -19.63 -0.63
CA LEU A 117 -6.27 -19.91 -0.69
C LEU A 117 -6.83 -20.45 0.63
N GLN A 118 -6.08 -20.32 1.73
CA GLN A 118 -6.63 -20.55 3.06
C GLN A 118 -7.58 -19.44 3.46
N LYS A 119 -8.73 -19.81 4.04
CA LYS A 119 -9.72 -18.87 4.61
C LYS A 119 -9.04 -17.85 5.52
N PRO A 120 -9.52 -16.59 5.60
CA PRO A 120 -8.97 -15.59 6.52
C PRO A 120 -8.85 -16.13 7.96
N CYS A 121 -7.67 -15.98 8.56
CA CYS A 121 -7.41 -16.30 9.97
C CYS A 121 -6.43 -15.26 10.56
N PRO A 122 -6.91 -14.03 10.83
CA PRO A 122 -6.03 -12.99 11.34
C PRO A 122 -5.56 -13.32 12.77
N SER A 123 -4.37 -12.83 13.14
CA SER A 123 -3.88 -12.92 14.53
C SER A 123 -3.93 -11.55 15.19
N THR A 124 -4.99 -11.29 15.95
CA THR A 124 -5.09 -10.02 16.70
C THR A 124 -4.02 -9.87 17.78
N LEU A 125 -3.49 -10.99 18.26
CA LEU A 125 -2.41 -11.02 19.25
C LEU A 125 -1.09 -10.53 18.65
N LEU A 126 -0.70 -11.05 17.48
CA LEU A 126 0.52 -10.61 16.81
C LEU A 126 0.37 -9.20 16.21
N GLN A 127 -0.83 -8.81 15.77
CA GLN A 127 -1.13 -7.43 15.39
C GLN A 127 -0.93 -6.45 16.56
N ARG A 128 -1.33 -6.80 17.78
CA ARG A 128 -1.06 -5.98 18.98
C ARG A 128 0.44 -5.80 19.24
N HIS A 129 1.21 -6.89 19.17
CA HIS A 129 2.68 -6.81 19.28
C HIS A 129 3.30 -5.89 18.23
N MET A 130 2.81 -5.94 16.99
CA MET A 130 3.23 -5.00 15.95
C MET A 130 2.92 -3.55 16.34
N ALA A 131 1.70 -3.27 16.78
CA ALA A 131 1.28 -1.93 17.19
C ALA A 131 2.16 -1.39 18.32
N ASP A 132 2.40 -2.20 19.36
CA ASP A 132 3.18 -1.79 20.53
C ASP A 132 4.66 -1.56 20.18
N LEU A 133 5.25 -2.38 19.31
CA LEU A 133 6.61 -2.16 18.78
C LEU A 133 6.70 -0.85 18.00
N LEU A 134 5.77 -0.58 17.10
CA LEU A 134 5.77 0.64 16.28
C LEU A 134 5.51 1.91 17.12
N ARG A 135 4.77 1.79 18.22
CA ARG A 135 4.52 2.90 19.16
C ARG A 135 5.73 3.22 20.03
N SER A 136 6.39 2.18 20.52
CA SER A 136 7.43 2.27 21.55
C SER A 136 8.80 2.62 20.98
N ASP A 137 9.16 2.09 19.81
CA ASP A 137 10.45 2.29 19.17
C ASP A 137 10.38 3.43 18.14
N ARG A 138 10.95 4.59 18.51
CA ARG A 138 10.87 5.84 17.73
C ARG A 138 11.61 5.77 16.39
N ASP A 139 12.57 4.87 16.24
CA ASP A 139 13.36 4.74 15.01
C ASP A 139 12.84 3.61 14.12
N LEU A 140 12.30 2.53 14.72
CA LEU A 140 11.76 1.39 14.00
C LEU A 140 10.63 1.79 13.05
N ALA A 141 9.62 2.52 13.53
CA ALA A 141 8.45 2.84 12.73
C ALA A 141 8.79 3.72 11.50
N PRO A 142 9.52 4.84 11.62
CA PRO A 142 9.93 5.62 10.46
C PRO A 142 10.81 4.83 9.48
N SER A 143 11.77 4.05 9.98
CA SER A 143 12.67 3.27 9.12
C SER A 143 11.93 2.17 8.35
N PHE A 144 11.08 1.40 9.04
CA PHE A 144 10.23 0.39 8.43
C PHE A 144 9.30 0.99 7.38
N LEU A 145 8.52 2.02 7.75
CA LEU A 145 7.54 2.63 6.85
C LEU A 145 8.19 3.35 5.67
N ASN A 146 9.35 4.00 5.86
CA ASN A 146 10.13 4.55 4.76
C ASN A 146 10.44 3.48 3.72
N SER A 147 10.91 2.31 4.18
CA SER A 147 11.24 1.19 3.30
C SER A 147 9.99 0.59 2.62
N VAL A 148 8.86 0.45 3.32
CA VAL A 148 7.59 -0.04 2.74
C VAL A 148 7.08 0.92 1.66
N LEU A 149 7.08 2.23 1.92
CA LEU A 149 6.66 3.26 0.97
C LEU A 149 7.60 3.32 -0.25
N ASN A 150 8.91 3.16 -0.04
CA ASN A 150 9.89 3.06 -1.13
C ASN A 150 9.61 1.85 -2.02
N GLN A 151 9.38 0.66 -1.43
CA GLN A 151 9.09 -0.54 -2.20
C GLN A 151 7.73 -0.48 -2.90
N LEU A 152 6.73 0.19 -2.32
CA LEU A 152 5.44 0.40 -2.98
C LEU A 152 5.60 1.29 -4.21
N ASN A 153 6.33 2.40 -4.07
CA ASN A 153 6.63 3.29 -5.18
C ASN A 153 7.34 2.54 -6.32
N TRP A 154 8.37 1.75 -5.99
CA TRP A 154 9.11 0.94 -6.96
C TRP A 154 8.21 -0.11 -7.63
N ALA A 155 7.56 -0.99 -6.85
CA ALA A 155 6.76 -2.09 -7.38
C ALA A 155 5.60 -1.59 -8.25
N PHE A 156 4.96 -0.49 -7.85
CA PHE A 156 3.86 0.08 -8.61
C PHE A 156 4.36 0.77 -9.90
N SER A 157 5.51 1.45 -9.86
CA SER A 157 6.09 2.06 -11.07
C SER A 157 6.49 1.01 -12.10
N GLU A 158 7.15 -0.07 -11.67
CA GLU A 158 7.50 -1.20 -12.53
C GLU A 158 6.25 -1.86 -13.12
N PHE A 159 5.21 -2.04 -12.30
CA PHE A 159 3.93 -2.56 -12.76
C PHE A 159 3.32 -1.69 -13.87
N ILE A 160 3.28 -0.37 -13.70
CA ILE A 160 2.74 0.55 -14.71
C ILE A 160 3.59 0.53 -15.99
N GLY A 161 4.92 0.52 -15.88
CA GLY A 161 5.82 0.39 -17.04
C GLY A 161 5.55 -0.88 -17.83
N MET A 162 5.45 -2.03 -17.16
CA MET A 162 5.15 -3.30 -17.81
C MET A 162 3.75 -3.32 -18.44
N ILE A 163 2.73 -2.75 -17.79
CA ILE A 163 1.38 -2.66 -18.39
C ILE A 163 1.40 -1.84 -19.69
N GLN A 164 2.20 -0.77 -19.75
CA GLN A 164 2.35 0.03 -20.95
C GLN A 164 2.98 -0.77 -22.09
N GLU A 165 4.06 -1.50 -21.80
CA GLU A 165 4.72 -2.38 -22.78
C GLU A 165 3.77 -3.47 -23.29
N ILE A 166 3.05 -4.13 -22.40
CA ILE A 166 2.09 -5.19 -22.72
C ILE A 166 0.97 -4.63 -23.63
N GLN A 167 0.43 -3.46 -23.30
CA GLN A 167 -0.61 -2.83 -24.11
C GLN A 167 -0.09 -2.45 -25.50
N GLN A 168 1.10 -1.84 -25.58
CA GLN A 168 1.72 -1.49 -26.87
C GLN A 168 2.00 -2.73 -27.73
N ALA A 169 2.42 -3.84 -27.13
CA ALA A 169 2.65 -5.10 -27.82
C ALA A 169 1.33 -5.71 -28.32
N ALA A 170 0.25 -5.63 -27.52
CA ALA A 170 -1.07 -6.14 -27.87
C ALA A 170 -1.76 -5.34 -28.98
N GLU A 171 -1.45 -4.04 -29.13
CA GLU A 171 -2.04 -3.18 -30.17
C GLU A 171 -1.35 -3.31 -31.55
N ARG A 172 -0.13 -3.88 -31.62
CA ARG A 172 0.54 -4.13 -32.90
C ARG A 172 -0.11 -5.35 -33.60
N LEU A 173 -0.75 -5.09 -34.74
CA LEU A 173 -1.56 -6.04 -35.55
C LEU A 173 -0.82 -7.30 -36.06
N GLU A 174 0.51 -7.34 -35.95
CA GLU A 174 1.29 -8.56 -36.21
C GLU A 174 1.33 -9.39 -34.92
N ARG A 175 0.74 -10.61 -34.98
CA ARG A 175 0.62 -11.59 -33.90
C ARG A 175 1.85 -11.65 -32.98
N ASN A 176 1.89 -10.83 -31.94
CA ASN A 176 2.98 -10.85 -30.96
C ASN A 176 2.51 -11.57 -29.70
N PHE A 177 3.09 -12.75 -29.50
CA PHE A 177 3.08 -13.40 -28.19
C PHE A 177 3.76 -12.46 -27.20
N VAL A 178 3.00 -11.89 -26.27
CA VAL A 178 3.59 -11.30 -25.08
C VAL A 178 4.23 -12.44 -24.30
N ASP A 179 5.50 -12.30 -23.94
CA ASP A 179 6.23 -13.37 -23.24
C ASP A 179 5.51 -13.69 -21.91
N SER A 180 5.14 -14.97 -21.75
CA SER A 180 4.51 -15.49 -20.54
C SER A 180 5.32 -15.17 -19.27
N ARG A 181 6.64 -15.05 -19.37
CA ARG A 181 7.49 -14.63 -18.26
C ARG A 181 7.27 -13.17 -17.90
N GLN A 182 7.18 -12.27 -18.88
CA GLN A 182 6.91 -10.85 -18.68
C GLN A 182 5.54 -10.65 -18.02
N LEU A 183 4.52 -11.39 -18.47
CA LEU A 183 3.19 -11.38 -17.85
C LEU A 183 3.24 -11.77 -16.36
N LYS A 184 3.96 -12.85 -16.02
CA LYS A 184 4.13 -13.28 -14.63
C LYS A 184 4.88 -12.25 -13.77
N VAL A 185 5.90 -11.59 -14.32
CA VAL A 185 6.63 -10.52 -13.60
C VAL A 185 5.71 -9.31 -13.39
N CYS A 186 4.90 -8.94 -14.39
CA CYS A 186 3.89 -7.89 -14.27
C CYS A 186 2.88 -8.20 -13.16
N ALA A 187 2.30 -9.40 -13.14
CA ALA A 187 1.41 -9.84 -12.07
C ALA A 187 2.11 -9.85 -10.70
N THR A 188 3.39 -10.25 -10.65
CA THR A 188 4.17 -10.22 -9.40
C THR A 188 4.33 -8.80 -8.88
N CYS A 189 4.66 -7.82 -9.72
CA CYS A 189 4.75 -6.40 -9.30
C CYS A 189 3.40 -5.84 -8.84
N PHE A 190 2.30 -6.25 -9.48
CA PHE A 190 0.96 -5.92 -9.02
C PHE A 190 0.67 -6.52 -7.63
N ASP A 191 0.92 -7.81 -7.45
CA ASP A 191 0.69 -8.52 -6.18
C ASP A 191 1.55 -7.95 -5.05
N LEU A 192 2.80 -7.58 -5.34
CA LEU A 192 3.67 -6.88 -4.39
C LEU A 192 3.06 -5.52 -4.01
N SER A 193 2.60 -4.72 -4.97
CA SER A 193 1.97 -3.42 -4.72
C SER A 193 0.74 -3.56 -3.81
N VAL A 194 -0.15 -4.51 -4.11
CA VAL A 194 -1.33 -4.81 -3.27
C VAL A 194 -0.91 -5.25 -1.87
N SER A 195 0.09 -6.13 -1.76
CA SER A 195 0.56 -6.63 -0.47
C SER A 195 1.16 -5.52 0.41
N LEU A 196 1.89 -4.58 -0.18
CA LEU A 196 2.46 -3.42 0.52
C LEU A 196 1.36 -2.45 0.96
N LEU A 197 0.36 -2.20 0.11
CA LEU A 197 -0.84 -1.43 0.48
C LEU A 197 -1.59 -2.08 1.65
N ARG A 198 -1.69 -3.42 1.71
CA ARG A 198 -2.31 -4.12 2.86
C ARG A 198 -1.51 -3.99 4.16
N VAL A 199 -0.18 -3.95 4.08
CA VAL A 199 0.65 -3.66 5.27
C VAL A 199 0.50 -2.20 5.72
N LEU A 200 0.39 -1.26 4.78
CA LEU A 200 0.11 0.14 5.10
C LEU A 200 -1.29 0.30 5.72
N GLU A 201 -2.31 -0.35 5.17
CA GLU A 201 -3.66 -0.41 5.75
C GLU A 201 -3.64 -0.95 7.17
N MET A 202 -2.96 -2.08 7.41
CA MET A 202 -2.77 -2.63 8.74
C MET A 202 -2.10 -1.62 9.67
N THR A 203 -1.01 -0.99 9.23
CA THR A 203 -0.23 -0.08 10.08
C THR A 203 -1.02 1.17 10.44
N VAL A 204 -1.68 1.80 9.48
CA VAL A 204 -2.55 2.99 9.71
C VAL A 204 -3.74 2.62 10.60
N THR A 205 -4.24 1.40 10.52
CA THR A 205 -5.33 0.94 11.40
C THR A 205 -4.87 0.69 12.83
N LEU A 206 -3.73 0.05 13.01
CA LEU A 206 -3.23 -0.39 14.30
C LEU A 206 -2.49 0.71 15.08
N ALA A 207 -1.80 1.62 14.39
CA ALA A 207 -1.00 2.69 14.98
C ALA A 207 -1.13 4.00 14.17
N PRO A 208 -2.35 4.57 14.08
CA PRO A 208 -2.65 5.81 13.34
C PRO A 208 -1.78 7.01 13.75
N GLU A 209 -1.38 7.08 15.03
CA GLU A 209 -0.56 8.16 15.59
C GLU A 209 0.79 8.30 14.88
N ILE A 210 1.31 7.24 14.25
CA ILE A 210 2.55 7.31 13.48
C ILE A 210 2.39 8.24 12.26
N PHE A 211 1.16 8.40 11.75
CA PHE A 211 0.85 9.28 10.63
C PHE A 211 0.19 10.59 11.07
N LEU A 212 -0.58 10.57 12.16
CA LEU A 212 -1.48 11.66 12.53
C LEU A 212 -1.00 12.52 13.71
N ASP A 213 -0.11 12.03 14.57
CA ASP A 213 0.45 12.80 15.70
C ASP A 213 1.66 13.63 15.24
N TRP A 214 1.43 14.89 14.87
CA TRP A 214 2.48 15.78 14.39
C TRP A 214 3.51 16.19 15.46
N ASN A 215 3.33 15.81 16.74
CA ASN A 215 4.39 15.92 17.73
C ASN A 215 5.54 14.92 17.46
N ARG A 216 5.30 13.91 16.63
CA ARG A 216 6.33 12.97 16.16
C ARG A 216 7.02 13.53 14.90
N PRO A 217 8.36 13.62 14.88
CA PRO A 217 9.10 14.30 13.80
C PRO A 217 8.84 13.76 12.39
N SER A 218 8.52 12.46 12.25
CA SER A 218 8.36 11.81 10.94
C SER A 218 6.91 11.72 10.48
N SER A 219 5.92 12.05 11.31
CA SER A 219 4.51 11.75 11.03
C SER A 219 3.97 12.49 9.83
N GLU A 220 4.19 13.81 9.76
CA GLU A 220 3.76 14.62 8.62
C GLU A 220 4.41 14.13 7.31
N LEU A 221 5.71 13.82 7.35
CA LEU A 221 6.45 13.35 6.17
C LEU A 221 5.94 11.98 5.68
N LEU A 222 5.72 11.04 6.60
CA LEU A 222 5.16 9.72 6.28
C LEU A 222 3.75 9.83 5.69
N LEU A 223 2.91 10.69 6.27
CA LEU A 223 1.55 10.93 5.78
C LEU A 223 1.54 11.55 4.38
N ARG A 224 2.42 12.55 4.11
CA ARG A 224 2.58 13.16 2.78
C ARG A 224 2.98 12.14 1.73
N ARG A 225 3.95 11.28 2.05
CA ARG A 225 4.41 10.22 1.14
C ARG A 225 3.35 9.15 0.91
N LEU A 226 2.60 8.78 1.95
CA LEU A 226 1.47 7.87 1.81
C LEU A 226 0.41 8.47 0.89
N ALA A 227 -0.03 9.71 1.15
CA ALA A 227 -1.03 10.40 0.34
C ALA A 227 -0.64 10.50 -1.14
N GLN A 228 0.62 10.88 -1.43
CA GLN A 228 1.18 10.89 -2.79
C GLN A 228 1.03 9.53 -3.49
N LEU A 229 1.41 8.43 -2.81
CA LEU A 229 1.31 7.09 -3.39
C LEU A 229 -0.15 6.66 -3.58
N LEU A 230 -1.04 6.96 -2.63
CA LEU A 230 -2.47 6.66 -2.76
C LEU A 230 -3.07 7.38 -3.97
N ASN A 231 -2.79 8.68 -4.13
CA ASN A 231 -3.26 9.47 -5.27
C ASN A 231 -2.69 8.95 -6.60
N GLN A 232 -1.41 8.58 -6.65
CA GLN A 232 -0.81 7.97 -7.84
C GLN A 232 -1.46 6.65 -8.21
N VAL A 233 -1.68 5.76 -7.23
CA VAL A 233 -2.36 4.48 -7.45
C VAL A 233 -3.77 4.70 -7.96
N LEU A 234 -4.55 5.53 -7.26
CA LEU A 234 -5.91 5.88 -7.65
C LEU A 234 -5.96 6.38 -9.09
N ASN A 235 -5.21 7.43 -9.42
CA ASN A 235 -5.26 8.02 -10.76
C ASN A 235 -4.91 7.03 -11.88
N ARG A 236 -3.98 6.11 -11.64
CA ARG A 236 -3.57 5.14 -12.68
C ARG A 236 -4.52 3.97 -12.82
N VAL A 237 -5.22 3.61 -11.75
CA VAL A 237 -6.19 2.49 -11.75
C VAL A 237 -7.58 2.97 -12.16
N THR A 238 -8.01 4.17 -11.76
CA THR A 238 -9.39 4.68 -11.96
C THR A 238 -9.56 5.61 -13.15
N ALA A 239 -8.50 5.99 -13.86
CA ALA A 239 -8.62 6.84 -15.05
C ALA A 239 -9.52 6.20 -16.14
N GLU A 240 -10.41 6.97 -16.76
CA GLU A 240 -11.33 6.42 -17.75
C GLU A 240 -10.59 6.02 -19.05
N ARG A 241 -10.92 4.84 -19.60
CA ARG A 241 -10.30 4.29 -20.83
C ARG A 241 -8.77 4.19 -20.73
N ASN A 242 -8.26 4.03 -19.51
CA ASN A 242 -6.84 4.03 -19.20
C ASN A 242 -6.15 2.72 -19.60
N LEU A 243 -4.84 2.70 -19.39
CA LEU A 243 -3.95 1.55 -19.60
C LEU A 243 -4.41 0.32 -18.81
N PHE A 244 -4.81 0.53 -17.55
CA PHE A 244 -5.16 -0.53 -16.62
C PHE A 244 -6.43 -1.27 -17.06
N ASP A 245 -7.51 -0.52 -17.34
CA ASP A 245 -8.76 -1.02 -17.89
C ASP A 245 -8.53 -1.87 -19.14
N ARG A 246 -7.68 -1.41 -20.06
CA ARG A 246 -7.38 -2.16 -21.29
C ARG A 246 -6.75 -3.51 -20.97
N VAL A 247 -5.70 -3.54 -20.14
CA VAL A 247 -4.98 -4.78 -19.82
C VAL A 247 -5.84 -5.77 -19.04
N VAL A 248 -6.60 -5.30 -18.03
CA VAL A 248 -7.54 -6.15 -17.28
C VAL A 248 -8.57 -6.78 -18.23
N ASN A 249 -9.04 -6.02 -19.22
CA ASN A 249 -9.99 -6.52 -20.21
C ASN A 249 -9.38 -7.47 -21.26
N LEU A 250 -8.06 -7.48 -21.47
CA LEU A 250 -7.40 -8.44 -22.37
C LEU A 250 -7.45 -9.88 -21.82
N ARG A 251 -7.56 -10.06 -20.49
CA ARG A 251 -7.60 -11.37 -19.83
C ARG A 251 -6.45 -12.30 -20.26
N LEU A 252 -5.24 -11.76 -20.35
CA LEU A 252 -4.06 -12.52 -20.74
C LEU A 252 -3.71 -13.57 -19.68
N PRO A 253 -3.35 -14.80 -20.09
CA PRO A 253 -2.93 -15.85 -19.15
C PRO A 253 -1.63 -15.44 -18.45
N GLY A 254 -1.59 -15.52 -17.12
CA GLY A 254 -0.50 -15.00 -16.29
C GLY A 254 -0.76 -13.63 -15.67
N LEU A 255 -1.88 -12.95 -15.98
CA LEU A 255 -2.33 -11.70 -15.34
C LEU A 255 -3.62 -11.89 -14.52
N GLU A 256 -3.94 -13.11 -14.10
CA GLU A 256 -5.22 -13.42 -13.45
C GLU A 256 -5.42 -12.64 -12.14
N SER A 257 -4.34 -12.32 -11.41
CA SER A 257 -4.42 -11.53 -10.18
C SER A 257 -4.64 -10.03 -10.41
N VAL A 258 -4.35 -9.53 -11.61
CA VAL A 258 -4.45 -8.10 -11.96
C VAL A 258 -5.90 -7.72 -12.20
N ASP A 259 -6.50 -7.04 -11.22
CA ASP A 259 -7.88 -6.56 -11.28
C ASP A 259 -8.06 -5.31 -10.40
N HIS A 260 -9.14 -4.55 -10.63
CA HIS A 260 -9.46 -3.35 -9.86
C HIS A 260 -9.71 -3.65 -8.39
N TYR A 261 -10.41 -4.74 -8.08
CA TYR A 261 -10.83 -5.04 -6.72
C TYR A 261 -9.67 -5.06 -5.72
N PRO A 262 -8.65 -5.94 -5.84
CA PRO A 262 -7.64 -6.12 -4.79
C PRO A 262 -6.87 -4.85 -4.43
N ILE A 263 -6.58 -3.99 -5.41
CA ILE A 263 -5.83 -2.75 -5.20
C ILE A 263 -6.72 -1.62 -4.66
N LEU A 264 -7.92 -1.43 -5.23
CA LEU A 264 -8.81 -0.35 -4.82
C LEU A 264 -9.38 -0.56 -3.41
N VAL A 265 -9.69 -1.79 -3.00
CA VAL A 265 -10.16 -2.04 -1.64
C VAL A 265 -9.07 -1.83 -0.58
N ALA A 266 -7.80 -2.06 -0.91
CA ALA A 266 -6.67 -1.76 -0.01
C ALA A 266 -6.48 -0.24 0.17
N VAL A 267 -6.49 0.51 -0.93
CA VAL A 267 -6.43 1.98 -0.90
C VAL A 267 -7.62 2.57 -0.15
N THR A 268 -8.83 2.07 -0.42
CA THR A 268 -10.06 2.52 0.25
C THR A 268 -9.98 2.32 1.75
N GLY A 269 -9.47 1.17 2.21
CA GLY A 269 -9.29 0.91 3.65
C GLY A 269 -8.34 1.89 4.33
N ILE A 270 -7.24 2.25 3.68
CA ILE A 270 -6.30 3.28 4.18
C ILE A 270 -7.02 4.63 4.30
N LEU A 271 -7.71 5.06 3.24
CA LEU A 271 -8.38 6.37 3.22
C LEU A 271 -9.51 6.45 4.23
N VAL A 272 -10.35 5.42 4.34
CA VAL A 272 -11.42 5.34 5.35
C VAL A 272 -10.82 5.45 6.76
N ARG A 273 -9.69 4.78 7.02
CA ARG A 273 -9.05 4.86 8.33
C ARG A 273 -8.52 6.26 8.66
N LEU A 274 -7.99 6.97 7.66
CA LEU A 274 -7.43 8.32 7.82
C LEU A 274 -8.49 9.43 7.86
N LEU A 275 -9.61 9.27 7.15
CA LEU A 275 -10.57 10.34 6.91
C LEU A 275 -11.92 10.15 7.61
N VAL A 276 -12.20 8.95 8.12
CA VAL A 276 -13.51 8.61 8.72
C VAL A 276 -13.35 8.01 10.11
N ASP A 277 -12.48 7.00 10.26
CA ASP A 277 -12.32 6.27 11.51
C ASP A 277 -11.22 6.87 12.42
N THR A 278 -11.06 8.20 12.44
CA THR A 278 -10.11 8.91 13.31
C THR A 278 -10.75 10.11 13.99
N ASP A 279 -10.06 10.71 14.96
CA ASP A 279 -10.49 11.94 15.61
C ASP A 279 -10.47 13.16 14.67
N ALA A 280 -11.13 14.25 15.07
CA ALA A 280 -11.29 15.44 14.23
C ALA A 280 -9.94 16.02 13.78
N GLN A 281 -8.94 16.06 14.67
CA GLN A 281 -7.60 16.54 14.35
C GLN A 281 -6.91 15.64 13.32
N GLY A 282 -7.02 14.31 13.45
CA GLY A 282 -6.49 13.36 12.47
C GLY A 282 -7.14 13.54 11.10
N VAL A 283 -8.45 13.74 11.04
CA VAL A 283 -9.18 14.01 9.78
C VAL A 283 -8.68 15.30 9.14
N GLU A 284 -8.50 16.36 9.92
CA GLU A 284 -7.99 17.65 9.42
C GLU A 284 -6.58 17.49 8.82
N HIS A 285 -5.65 16.88 9.56
CA HIS A 285 -4.29 16.62 9.09
C HIS A 285 -4.27 15.76 7.81
N ALA A 286 -5.03 14.67 7.78
CA ALA A 286 -5.11 13.77 6.63
C ALA A 286 -5.72 14.45 5.41
N THR A 287 -6.79 15.22 5.60
CA THR A 287 -7.48 15.97 4.55
C THR A 287 -6.55 17.02 3.95
N ALA A 288 -5.91 17.84 4.79
CA ALA A 288 -4.99 18.88 4.35
C ALA A 288 -3.83 18.30 3.53
N VAL A 289 -3.25 17.18 3.97
CA VAL A 289 -2.16 16.52 3.25
C VAL A 289 -2.64 15.89 1.94
N LEU A 290 -3.80 15.25 1.93
CA LEU A 290 -4.34 14.58 0.74
C LEU A 290 -4.73 15.59 -0.34
N LEU A 291 -5.38 16.69 0.02
CA LEU A 291 -5.81 17.74 -0.91
C LEU A 291 -4.66 18.63 -1.39
N ALA A 292 -3.63 18.82 -0.56
CA ALA A 292 -2.45 19.57 -0.97
C ALA A 292 -1.67 18.84 -2.08
N ASP A 293 -1.78 17.52 -2.19
CA ASP A 293 -1.09 16.77 -3.22
C ASP A 293 -1.64 17.12 -4.63
N PRO A 294 -0.79 17.55 -5.58
CA PRO A 294 -1.20 17.96 -6.93
C PRO A 294 -1.84 16.83 -7.75
N CYS A 295 -1.58 15.57 -7.38
CA CYS A 295 -2.22 14.43 -8.02
C CYS A 295 -3.59 14.11 -7.42
N PHE A 296 -4.09 14.84 -6.43
CA PHE A 296 -5.42 14.58 -5.90
C PHE A 296 -6.50 14.81 -6.96
N GLN A 297 -7.40 13.84 -7.09
CA GLN A 297 -8.52 13.89 -8.03
C GLN A 297 -9.77 13.34 -7.35
N LEU A 298 -10.73 14.20 -7.04
CA LEU A 298 -12.00 13.80 -6.42
C LEU A 298 -12.74 12.72 -7.24
N ARG A 299 -12.62 12.77 -8.57
CA ARG A 299 -13.16 11.76 -9.49
C ARG A 299 -12.66 10.34 -9.22
N SER A 300 -11.43 10.18 -8.74
CA SER A 300 -10.88 8.86 -8.44
C SER A 300 -11.55 8.23 -7.22
N ILE A 301 -12.03 9.07 -6.29
CA ILE A 301 -12.86 8.63 -5.16
C ILE A 301 -14.29 8.32 -5.61
N GLN A 302 -14.87 9.16 -6.46
CA GLN A 302 -16.20 8.94 -7.06
C GLN A 302 -16.28 7.62 -7.85
N TYR A 303 -15.18 7.27 -8.54
CA TYR A 303 -15.05 6.01 -9.28
C TYR A 303 -15.26 4.78 -8.39
N LEU A 304 -14.83 4.82 -7.11
CA LEU A 304 -14.99 3.69 -6.17
C LEU A 304 -16.46 3.28 -5.99
N LEU A 305 -17.39 4.25 -6.07
CA LEU A 305 -18.82 4.01 -5.94
C LEU A 305 -19.51 3.74 -7.29
N GLY A 306 -18.78 3.82 -8.40
CA GLY A 306 -19.32 3.66 -9.74
C GLY A 306 -19.98 4.92 -10.31
N HIS A 307 -19.75 6.09 -9.71
CA HIS A 307 -20.24 7.35 -10.27
C HIS A 307 -19.54 7.60 -11.63
N ALA A 308 -20.33 7.91 -12.65
CA ALA A 308 -19.85 8.30 -13.98
C ALA A 308 -19.92 9.82 -14.15
N GLU A 309 -19.05 10.40 -14.98
CA GLU A 309 -19.32 11.74 -15.50
C GLU A 309 -20.56 11.71 -16.42
N PRO A 310 -21.45 12.70 -16.34
CA PRO A 310 -22.40 12.96 -17.42
C PRO A 310 -21.61 13.44 -18.65
N SER A 311 -21.22 12.51 -19.52
CA SER A 311 -20.60 12.87 -20.79
C SER A 311 -21.62 13.59 -21.68
N ALA A 312 -21.34 14.85 -22.02
CA ALA A 312 -22.15 15.67 -22.94
C ALA A 312 -22.28 15.09 -24.37
N LEU A 313 -21.56 14.00 -24.68
CA LEU A 313 -21.51 13.34 -25.99
C LEU A 313 -22.07 11.90 -25.99
N ALA A 314 -22.63 11.40 -24.87
CA ALA A 314 -23.09 10.02 -24.75
C ALA A 314 -24.48 9.72 -25.34
N ALA A 315 -24.86 10.39 -26.43
CA ALA A 315 -26.15 10.16 -27.09
C ALA A 315 -26.19 8.93 -28.02
N ALA A 316 -25.11 8.15 -28.20
CA ALA A 316 -25.10 7.07 -29.19
C ALA A 316 -24.06 5.95 -28.97
N ALA A 317 -23.92 5.38 -27.76
CA ALA A 317 -23.16 4.13 -27.59
C ALA A 317 -24.12 2.95 -27.29
N PRO A 318 -24.05 1.83 -28.04
CA PRO A 318 -24.90 0.67 -27.80
C PRO A 318 -24.55 -0.04 -26.49
N ALA A 319 -25.56 -0.69 -25.90
CA ALA A 319 -25.62 -1.34 -24.59
C ALA A 319 -24.70 -2.58 -24.41
N ALA A 320 -23.42 -2.44 -24.73
CA ALA A 320 -22.35 -3.27 -24.21
C ALA A 320 -21.55 -2.46 -23.19
N GLU A 321 -22.23 -1.89 -22.19
CA GLU A 321 -21.57 -1.28 -21.03
C GLU A 321 -20.78 -2.38 -20.32
N LYS A 322 -19.48 -2.42 -20.61
CA LYS A 322 -18.52 -3.18 -19.82
C LYS A 322 -18.71 -2.76 -18.35
N ARG A 323 -18.96 -3.73 -17.47
CA ARG A 323 -19.17 -3.51 -16.04
C ARG A 323 -18.04 -2.64 -15.48
N ARG A 324 -18.34 -1.38 -15.20
CA ARG A 324 -17.44 -0.45 -14.51
C ARG A 324 -17.27 -0.95 -13.08
N PHE A 325 -16.06 -0.83 -12.53
CA PHE A 325 -15.83 -1.16 -11.13
C PHE A 325 -16.73 -0.30 -10.23
N SER A 326 -17.32 -0.93 -9.23
CA SER A 326 -18.05 -0.25 -8.15
C SER A 326 -18.05 -1.15 -6.92
N LEU A 327 -17.74 -0.59 -5.75
CA LEU A 327 -17.78 -1.31 -4.48
C LEU A 327 -19.16 -1.90 -4.20
N HIS A 328 -20.24 -1.27 -4.69
CA HIS A 328 -21.61 -1.78 -4.61
C HIS A 328 -21.79 -3.15 -5.27
N SER A 329 -20.92 -3.51 -6.22
CA SER A 329 -21.00 -4.79 -6.95
C SER A 329 -20.48 -5.99 -6.14
N TYR A 330 -19.87 -5.76 -4.97
CA TYR A 330 -19.16 -6.78 -4.19
C TYR A 330 -19.81 -7.01 -2.82
N THR A 331 -21.13 -7.22 -2.79
CA THR A 331 -21.93 -7.37 -1.56
C THR A 331 -21.51 -8.52 -0.66
N ASP A 332 -20.87 -9.56 -1.21
CA ASP A 332 -20.36 -10.69 -0.44
C ASP A 332 -19.10 -10.37 0.36
N TYR A 333 -18.42 -9.26 0.06
CA TYR A 333 -17.12 -8.91 0.62
C TYR A 333 -17.08 -7.52 1.25
N ILE A 334 -17.90 -6.59 0.76
CA ILE A 334 -18.05 -5.23 1.26
C ILE A 334 -19.37 -5.14 2.03
N SER A 335 -19.26 -4.84 3.33
CA SER A 335 -20.42 -4.63 4.20
C SER A 335 -21.12 -3.29 3.92
N THR A 336 -22.38 -3.18 4.34
CA THR A 336 -23.13 -1.92 4.29
C THR A 336 -22.46 -0.82 5.11
N GLU A 337 -21.89 -1.17 6.27
CA GLU A 337 -21.13 -0.24 7.11
C GLU A 337 -19.89 0.29 6.39
N GLU A 338 -19.15 -0.56 5.68
CA GLU A 338 -18.00 -0.17 4.86
C GLU A 338 -18.41 0.78 3.73
N LEU A 339 -19.52 0.52 3.02
CA LEU A 339 -20.02 1.42 1.97
C LEU A 339 -20.39 2.80 2.54
N VAL A 340 -21.11 2.83 3.67
CA VAL A 340 -21.49 4.10 4.34
C VAL A 340 -20.26 4.92 4.72
N LYS A 341 -19.15 4.28 5.11
CA LYS A 341 -17.89 5.01 5.37
C LYS A 341 -17.31 5.62 4.10
N VAL A 342 -17.38 4.93 2.96
CA VAL A 342 -16.91 5.47 1.67
C VAL A 342 -17.78 6.65 1.23
N ASP A 343 -19.11 6.58 1.40
CA ASP A 343 -20.00 7.71 1.13
C ASP A 343 -19.68 8.93 2.00
N LYS A 344 -19.48 8.72 3.31
CA LYS A 344 -19.06 9.79 4.24
C LYS A 344 -17.74 10.42 3.82
N MET A 345 -16.75 9.59 3.46
CA MET A 345 -15.45 10.05 2.98
C MET A 345 -15.58 10.88 1.70
N LEU A 346 -16.38 10.43 0.72
CA LEU A 346 -16.61 11.17 -0.52
C LEU A 346 -17.29 12.51 -0.26
N HIS A 347 -18.31 12.54 0.60
CA HIS A 347 -19.00 13.77 0.97
C HIS A 347 -18.03 14.78 1.62
N HIS A 348 -17.24 14.33 2.61
CA HIS A 348 -16.23 15.14 3.28
C HIS A 348 -15.23 15.74 2.29
N LEU A 349 -14.59 14.91 1.47
CA LEU A 349 -13.61 15.37 0.47
C LEU A 349 -14.22 16.29 -0.58
N SER A 350 -15.50 16.11 -0.92
CA SER A 350 -16.20 17.00 -1.86
C SER A 350 -16.38 18.40 -1.30
N GLU A 351 -16.68 18.54 -0.01
CA GLU A 351 -16.87 19.86 0.62
C GLU A 351 -15.53 20.56 0.81
N GLU A 352 -14.53 19.85 1.35
CA GLU A 352 -13.18 20.38 1.57
C GLU A 352 -12.50 20.76 0.25
N SER A 353 -12.69 19.98 -0.81
CA SER A 353 -12.15 20.32 -2.14
C SER A 353 -12.79 21.58 -2.72
N LYS A 354 -14.09 21.83 -2.51
CA LYS A 354 -14.75 23.08 -2.92
C LYS A 354 -14.19 24.27 -2.15
N GLN A 355 -13.98 24.12 -0.85
CA GLN A 355 -13.45 25.17 0.01
C GLN A 355 -11.99 25.52 -0.33
N ALA A 356 -11.15 24.50 -0.58
CA ALA A 356 -9.78 24.67 -1.03
C ALA A 356 -9.71 25.40 -2.38
N ALA A 357 -10.56 25.02 -3.34
CA ALA A 357 -10.64 25.67 -4.65
C ALA A 357 -11.06 27.15 -4.55
N ALA A 358 -11.94 27.50 -3.61
CA ALA A 358 -12.36 28.88 -3.39
C ALA A 358 -11.25 29.78 -2.78
N THR A 359 -10.26 29.17 -2.12
CA THR A 359 -9.19 29.88 -1.38
C THR A 359 -7.88 29.98 -2.17
N THR A 360 -7.72 29.17 -3.23
CA THR A 360 -6.44 29.04 -3.94
C THR A 360 -6.25 30.16 -4.96
N LEU A 361 -5.23 31.01 -4.76
CA LEU A 361 -4.76 32.00 -5.74
C LEU A 361 -3.88 31.33 -6.81
N PRO A 362 -3.85 31.81 -8.06
CA PRO A 362 -2.96 31.28 -9.09
C PRO A 362 -1.48 31.52 -8.72
N THR A 363 -0.69 30.44 -8.65
CA THR A 363 0.78 30.52 -8.48
C THR A 363 1.44 30.67 -9.85
N SER A 364 2.37 31.63 -9.99
CA SER A 364 3.17 31.81 -11.21
C SER A 364 4.05 30.59 -11.49
N GLU A 365 4.19 30.18 -12.76
CA GLU A 365 5.03 29.03 -13.17
C GLU A 365 6.50 29.20 -12.78
N GLU A 366 7.01 30.44 -12.72
CA GLU A 366 8.38 30.75 -12.30
C GLU A 366 8.64 30.49 -10.81
N ASP A 367 7.59 30.40 -10.01
CA ASP A 367 7.67 30.19 -8.57
C ASP A 367 7.50 28.72 -8.17
N LEU A 368 7.34 27.82 -9.16
CA LEU A 368 7.19 26.39 -8.92
C LEU A 368 8.54 25.73 -8.63
N CYS A 369 8.50 24.76 -7.73
CA CYS A 369 9.64 23.95 -7.37
C CYS A 369 10.12 23.15 -8.59
N PRO A 370 11.42 23.25 -8.96
CA PRO A 370 11.95 22.59 -10.16
C PRO A 370 12.09 21.05 -10.02
N ILE A 371 11.78 20.49 -8.85
CA ILE A 371 11.81 19.04 -8.62
C ILE A 371 10.43 18.41 -8.88
N CYS A 372 9.35 19.04 -8.41
CA CYS A 372 7.99 18.51 -8.54
C CYS A 372 7.13 19.25 -9.57
N TYR A 373 7.54 20.45 -10.00
CA TYR A 373 6.79 21.34 -10.90
C TYR A 373 5.34 21.61 -10.46
N ALA A 374 5.08 21.52 -9.16
CA ALA A 374 3.71 21.53 -8.67
C ALA A 374 3.48 22.32 -7.38
N HIS A 375 4.48 22.38 -6.50
CA HIS A 375 4.43 23.22 -5.29
C HIS A 375 5.32 24.45 -5.43
N PRO A 376 4.98 25.57 -4.79
CA PRO A 376 5.85 26.73 -4.78
C PRO A 376 7.18 26.44 -4.07
N ILE A 377 8.23 27.13 -4.49
CA ILE A 377 9.54 27.11 -3.83
C ILE A 377 9.38 27.64 -2.40
N SER A 378 9.77 26.83 -1.41
CA SER A 378 9.59 27.13 0.03
C SER A 378 10.78 26.76 0.91
N ALA A 379 11.86 26.26 0.32
CA ALA A 379 13.07 25.85 1.03
C ALA A 379 14.34 26.27 0.27
N ILE A 380 15.39 26.63 1.02
CA ILE A 380 16.74 26.92 0.52
C ILE A 380 17.77 26.06 1.26
N PHE A 381 18.75 25.51 0.54
CA PHE A 381 19.70 24.55 1.09
C PHE A 381 21.01 25.22 1.50
N ARG A 382 21.62 24.79 2.61
CA ARG A 382 22.95 25.21 3.05
C ARG A 382 24.00 24.14 2.75
N PRO A 383 25.21 24.51 2.29
CA PRO A 383 25.67 25.87 1.96
C PRO A 383 25.35 26.32 0.51
N CYS A 384 24.87 25.42 -0.35
CA CYS A 384 24.84 25.64 -1.80
C CYS A 384 23.74 26.58 -2.34
N SER A 385 22.81 27.04 -1.50
CA SER A 385 21.74 28.00 -1.80
C SER A 385 20.76 27.59 -2.90
N HIS A 386 20.77 26.32 -3.34
CA HIS A 386 19.74 25.78 -4.22
C HIS A 386 18.38 25.76 -3.52
N LYS A 387 17.30 25.83 -4.30
CA LYS A 387 15.94 25.96 -3.78
C LYS A 387 15.02 24.85 -4.29
N SER A 388 14.05 24.48 -3.46
CA SER A 388 12.95 23.58 -3.82
C SER A 388 11.76 23.81 -2.89
N CYS A 389 10.69 23.01 -2.97
CA CYS A 389 9.70 22.97 -1.92
C CYS A 389 10.18 22.12 -0.73
N LYS A 390 9.73 22.43 0.49
CA LYS A 390 10.09 21.65 1.70
C LYS A 390 9.81 20.15 1.56
N ALA A 391 8.71 19.78 0.91
CA ALA A 391 8.33 18.39 0.74
C ALA A 391 9.38 17.57 -0.02
N CYS A 392 9.88 18.10 -1.16
CA CYS A 392 10.89 17.40 -1.97
C CYS A 392 12.20 17.24 -1.21
N ILE A 393 12.71 18.30 -0.57
CA ILE A 393 13.99 18.22 0.14
C ILE A 393 13.91 17.32 1.37
N ASN A 394 12.82 17.39 2.15
CA ASN A 394 12.66 16.54 3.33
C ASN A 394 12.59 15.06 2.94
N GLN A 395 11.90 14.73 1.85
CA GLN A 395 11.86 13.36 1.32
C GLN A 395 13.25 12.88 0.88
N HIS A 396 14.01 13.73 0.21
CA HIS A 396 15.36 13.38 -0.25
C HIS A 396 16.33 13.14 0.89
N LEU A 397 16.31 14.00 1.91
CA LEU A 397 17.16 13.88 3.09
C LEU A 397 16.89 12.63 3.93
N MET A 398 15.77 11.93 3.71
CA MET A 398 15.55 10.60 4.30
C MET A 398 16.54 9.55 3.79
N ASN A 399 16.95 9.67 2.52
CA ASN A 399 17.73 8.63 1.84
C ASN A 399 19.13 9.11 1.41
N ASN A 400 19.32 10.42 1.20
CA ASN A 400 20.57 10.98 0.69
C ASN A 400 20.80 12.38 1.28
N LYS A 401 22.03 12.65 1.74
CA LYS A 401 22.41 13.92 2.37
C LYS A 401 22.96 14.97 1.39
N ASP A 402 23.11 14.65 0.11
CA ASP A 402 23.72 15.53 -0.88
C ASP A 402 22.67 16.29 -1.71
N CYS A 403 22.96 17.53 -2.11
CA CYS A 403 22.04 18.35 -2.90
C CYS A 403 21.68 17.71 -4.25
N PHE A 404 20.39 17.76 -4.63
CA PHE A 404 19.89 17.27 -5.92
C PHE A 404 20.72 17.76 -7.11
N PHE A 405 21.03 19.06 -7.09
CA PHE A 405 21.56 19.82 -8.21
C PHE A 405 23.08 19.74 -8.29
N CYS A 406 23.78 20.11 -7.22
CA CYS A 406 25.23 20.25 -7.22
C CYS A 406 25.96 19.13 -6.49
N LYS A 407 25.24 18.15 -5.91
CA LYS A 407 25.81 17.03 -5.14
C LYS A 407 26.67 17.41 -3.93
N ALA A 408 26.64 18.68 -3.51
CA ALA A 408 27.27 19.11 -2.26
C ALA A 408 26.45 18.65 -1.06
N THR A 409 27.11 18.14 -0.01
CA THR A 409 26.44 17.73 1.22
C THR A 409 25.65 18.89 1.85
N ILE A 410 24.36 18.64 2.10
CA ILE A 410 23.46 19.59 2.72
C ILE A 410 23.67 19.57 4.23
N THR A 411 24.00 20.72 4.80
CA THR A 411 24.19 20.88 6.24
C THR A 411 22.97 21.47 6.94
N GLY A 412 22.02 22.04 6.18
CA GLY A 412 20.79 22.61 6.70
C GLY A 412 19.80 22.99 5.59
N VAL A 413 18.53 23.10 5.97
CA VAL A 413 17.43 23.54 5.10
C VAL A 413 16.69 24.65 5.82
N ASP A 414 16.67 25.84 5.23
CA ASP A 414 15.97 27.01 5.77
C ASP A 414 14.69 27.28 4.97
N ASP A 415 13.73 27.93 5.62
CA ASP A 415 12.50 28.40 4.99
C ASP A 415 12.80 29.51 3.98
N PHE A 416 12.21 29.40 2.78
CA PHE A 416 12.31 30.44 1.76
C PHE A 416 10.95 31.08 1.53
N THR A 417 10.87 32.39 1.76
CA THR A 417 9.77 33.24 1.34
C THR A 417 10.27 34.17 0.24
N LYS A 418 9.61 34.17 -0.92
CA LYS A 418 9.92 35.14 -1.97
C LYS A 418 9.62 36.54 -1.41
N PRO A 419 10.56 37.50 -1.48
CA PRO A 419 10.27 38.88 -1.10
C PRO A 419 9.21 39.44 -2.05
N ASP A 420 8.22 40.14 -1.50
CA ASP A 420 7.20 40.83 -2.30
C ASP A 420 7.90 41.74 -3.30
N SER A 421 7.61 41.55 -4.59
CA SER A 421 8.07 42.44 -5.65
C SER A 421 7.53 43.83 -5.37
N SER A 422 8.43 44.75 -5.02
CA SER A 422 8.13 46.18 -4.84
C SER A 422 7.72 46.85 -6.14
#